data_AF-A0AAJ6LCY0-F1
#
_entry.id   AF-A0AAJ6LCY0-F1
#
_cell.length_a   1.000
_cell.length_b   1.000
_cell.length_c   1.000
_cell.angle_alpha   90.00
_cell.angle_beta   90.00
_cell.angle_gamma   90.00
#
_symmetry.space_group_name_H-M   'P 1'
#
loop_
_entity.id
_entity.type
_entity.pdbx_description
1 polymer ?
#
loop_
_entity_poly.entity_id
_entity_poly.type
_entity_poly.pdbx_seq_one_letter_code
_entity_poly.pdbx_strand_id
1 'polypeptide(L)'
;MYYFDLRHNVKELKIQHKNLRRDKFRHSSELGYHYITRTLYFSTHKQDIEELEYTASANMPIWAADCPEVFWNAADQYESMKGRTSTHITVALPKELNYMQRIDLSNQLIYEFCGQYQMPYSFAIHNHVSTLDGRYEQPHLHLLYSERSIYDGIERTPELYFQRHCPKNPERGGAKKLTADVIGLGRHQINHYRKITENVINKFLKEYAPIKEVEIYGIKFHVENKVSCLSNEDYNQKNGTNLKDVPQIPRHYLHSKDPNIQEKIQMVRQTVKEIREANLYELHQAEYQLELSRKNQYQYENNDIVQKPKSNDFDF
;
A
#
# COMPACT_ATOMS: atom_id res chain seq x y z
N MET A 1 -1.04 12.66 0.24
CA MET A 1 -1.83 11.50 0.67
C MET A 1 -1.14 10.21 0.25
N TYR A 2 -1.40 9.10 0.93
CA TYR A 2 -0.88 7.77 0.58
C TYR A 2 -2.03 6.77 0.39
N TYR A 3 -1.76 5.68 -0.33
CA TYR A 3 -2.75 4.62 -0.55
C TYR A 3 -2.81 3.66 0.63
N PHE A 4 -4.03 3.39 1.10
CA PHE A 4 -4.34 2.40 2.14
C PHE A 4 -5.67 1.74 1.83
N ASP A 5 -5.64 0.41 1.66
CA ASP A 5 -6.81 -0.45 1.50
C ASP A 5 -6.84 -1.50 2.60
N LEU A 6 -8.05 -1.81 3.07
CA LEU A 6 -8.30 -2.90 4.00
C LEU A 6 -9.57 -3.62 3.55
N ARG A 7 -9.44 -4.93 3.35
CA ARG A 7 -10.53 -5.80 2.95
C ARG A 7 -10.49 -7.11 3.71
N HIS A 8 -11.58 -7.86 3.64
CA HIS A 8 -11.68 -9.16 4.31
C HIS A 8 -11.99 -10.25 3.31
N ASN A 9 -11.28 -11.37 3.43
CA ASN A 9 -11.70 -12.61 2.81
C ASN A 9 -12.71 -13.28 3.73
N VAL A 10 -13.79 -13.77 3.15
CA VAL A 10 -14.90 -14.37 3.86
C VAL A 10 -15.15 -15.75 3.28
N LYS A 11 -15.40 -16.74 4.14
CA LYS A 11 -15.74 -18.08 3.69
C LYS A 11 -17.10 -18.06 2.98
N GLU A 12 -17.08 -18.35 1.69
CA GLU A 12 -18.27 -18.47 0.85
C GLU A 12 -18.53 -19.94 0.46
N LEU A 13 -19.77 -20.24 0.05
CA LEU A 13 -20.10 -21.54 -0.53
C LEU A 13 -19.32 -21.71 -1.84
N LYS A 14 -18.77 -22.90 -2.07
CA LYS A 14 -18.28 -23.28 -3.40
C LYS A 14 -19.46 -23.20 -4.38
N ILE A 15 -19.47 -22.20 -5.25
CA ILE A 15 -20.36 -22.22 -6.41
C ILE A 15 -19.75 -23.25 -7.37
N GLN A 16 -20.31 -24.46 -7.38
CA GLN A 16 -20.03 -25.45 -8.42
C GLN A 16 -20.53 -24.89 -9.76
N HIS A 17 -19.64 -24.23 -10.49
CA HIS A 17 -19.90 -23.96 -11.89
C HIS A 17 -19.76 -25.28 -12.66
N LYS A 18 -20.89 -25.89 -13.03
CA LYS A 18 -20.99 -27.17 -13.75
C LYS A 18 -20.11 -27.28 -15.02
N ASN A 19 -19.60 -26.15 -15.55
CA ASN A 19 -18.80 -26.09 -16.77
C ASN A 19 -17.36 -25.54 -16.60
N LEU A 20 -16.87 -25.38 -15.37
CA LEU A 20 -15.47 -24.99 -15.11
C LEU A 20 -14.77 -26.10 -14.32
N ARG A 21 -13.65 -26.63 -14.84
CA ARG A 21 -12.83 -27.72 -14.23
C ARG A 21 -12.24 -27.39 -12.84
N ARG A 22 -12.59 -26.27 -12.21
CA ARG A 22 -12.12 -25.85 -10.89
C ARG A 22 -13.22 -25.08 -10.16
N ASP A 23 -13.57 -25.51 -8.95
CA ASP A 23 -14.30 -24.70 -7.98
C ASP A 23 -13.49 -23.41 -7.72
N LYS A 24 -13.85 -22.29 -8.34
CA LYS A 24 -13.21 -21.00 -8.05
C LYS A 24 -13.82 -20.44 -6.76
N PHE A 25 -13.15 -20.62 -5.62
CA PHE A 25 -13.37 -19.73 -4.48
C PHE A 25 -12.98 -18.32 -4.93
N ARG A 26 -13.95 -17.41 -4.97
CA ARG A 26 -13.76 -16.09 -5.58
C ARG A 26 -12.76 -15.24 -4.80
N HIS A 27 -12.60 -15.50 -3.50
CA HIS A 27 -11.62 -14.91 -2.59
C HIS A 27 -11.27 -15.92 -1.49
N SER A 28 -10.08 -16.52 -1.55
CA SER A 28 -9.56 -17.47 -0.57
C SER A 28 -8.30 -16.89 0.08
N SER A 29 -8.10 -17.17 1.38
CA SER A 29 -6.91 -16.74 2.11
C SER A 29 -5.68 -17.47 1.60
N GLU A 30 -5.79 -18.75 1.27
CA GLU A 30 -4.71 -19.54 0.63
C GLU A 30 -4.31 -18.93 -0.72
N LEU A 31 -5.28 -18.65 -1.59
CA LEU A 31 -5.01 -17.97 -2.86
C LEU A 31 -4.41 -16.58 -2.65
N GLY A 32 -4.87 -15.84 -1.63
CA GLY A 32 -4.30 -14.56 -1.22
C GLY A 32 -2.84 -14.68 -0.79
N TYR A 33 -2.50 -15.67 0.04
CA TYR A 33 -1.14 -15.98 0.47
C TYR A 33 -0.23 -16.28 -0.71
N HIS A 34 -0.63 -17.20 -1.59
CA HIS A 34 0.19 -17.54 -2.77
C HIS A 34 0.32 -16.38 -3.74
N TYR A 35 -0.71 -15.53 -3.86
CA TYR A 35 -0.64 -14.32 -4.67
C TYR A 35 0.42 -13.35 -4.13
N ILE A 36 0.37 -13.02 -2.83
CA ILE A 36 1.32 -12.04 -2.26
C ILE A 36 2.74 -12.61 -2.17
N THR A 37 2.91 -13.91 -1.96
CA THR A 37 4.24 -14.54 -1.86
C THR A 37 4.81 -15.01 -3.20
N ARG A 38 4.07 -14.85 -4.30
CA ARG A 38 4.44 -15.35 -5.64
C ARG A 38 4.82 -16.83 -5.61
N THR A 39 4.01 -17.66 -4.97
CA THR A 39 4.22 -19.12 -4.88
C THR A 39 3.17 -19.89 -5.70
N LEU A 40 3.43 -21.18 -5.93
CA LEU A 40 2.58 -22.08 -6.74
C LEU A 40 2.21 -21.47 -8.11
N TYR A 41 0.92 -21.35 -8.39
CA TYR A 41 0.37 -20.80 -9.64
C TYR A 41 0.76 -19.34 -9.91
N PHE A 42 1.27 -18.62 -8.90
CA PHE A 42 1.69 -17.23 -9.02
C PHE A 42 3.22 -17.06 -9.14
N SER A 43 3.99 -18.15 -9.18
CA SER A 43 5.45 -18.13 -9.30
C SER A 43 5.97 -17.35 -10.52
N THR A 44 5.29 -17.46 -11.65
CA THR A 44 5.62 -16.72 -12.87
C THR A 44 4.72 -15.50 -13.10
N HIS A 45 3.86 -15.17 -12.12
CA HIS A 45 2.88 -14.10 -12.29
C HIS A 45 3.57 -12.74 -12.18
N LYS A 46 3.48 -11.94 -13.25
CA LYS A 46 4.06 -10.59 -13.33
C LYS A 46 5.57 -10.49 -13.08
N GLN A 47 6.29 -11.61 -13.18
CA GLN A 47 7.73 -11.66 -12.89
C GLN A 47 8.55 -10.66 -13.74
N ASP A 48 8.07 -10.30 -14.93
CA ASP A 48 8.74 -9.35 -15.83
C ASP A 48 8.49 -7.87 -15.46
N ILE A 49 7.53 -7.56 -14.58
CA ILE A 49 7.08 -6.18 -14.31
C ILE A 49 6.99 -5.82 -12.83
N GLU A 50 7.03 -6.81 -11.93
CA GLU A 50 6.87 -6.63 -10.49
C GLU A 50 7.87 -7.51 -9.75
N GLU A 51 8.61 -6.89 -8.84
CA GLU A 51 9.60 -7.51 -7.98
C GLU A 51 8.99 -7.86 -6.62
N LEU A 52 9.27 -9.06 -6.14
CA LEU A 52 9.00 -9.49 -4.77
C LEU A 52 10.22 -9.19 -3.90
N GLU A 53 10.22 -8.04 -3.23
CA GLU A 53 11.35 -7.60 -2.41
C GLU A 53 11.51 -8.49 -1.17
N TYR A 54 10.43 -8.73 -0.43
CA TYR A 54 10.52 -9.45 0.84
C TYR A 54 9.23 -10.19 1.13
N THR A 55 9.34 -11.32 1.84
CA THR A 55 8.20 -12.01 2.43
C THR A 55 8.57 -12.56 3.79
N ALA A 56 7.59 -12.59 4.70
CA ALA A 56 7.72 -13.30 5.96
C ALA A 56 6.34 -13.66 6.51
N SER A 57 6.33 -14.63 7.43
CA SER A 57 5.16 -15.01 8.21
C SER A 57 5.55 -15.16 9.68
N ALA A 58 4.63 -14.87 10.58
CA ALA A 58 4.86 -15.05 12.02
C ALA A 58 3.56 -15.29 12.77
N ASN A 59 3.70 -15.59 14.07
CA ASN A 59 2.61 -15.90 15.00
C ASN A 59 1.73 -17.08 14.53
N MET A 60 2.29 -17.98 13.72
CA MET A 60 1.59 -19.18 13.28
C MET A 60 1.50 -20.18 14.45
N PRO A 61 0.39 -20.92 14.58
CA PRO A 61 0.33 -22.07 15.49
C PRO A 61 1.35 -23.13 15.08
N ILE A 62 1.75 -24.00 16.02
CA ILE A 62 2.85 -24.99 15.83
C ILE A 62 2.67 -25.81 14.55
N TRP A 63 1.44 -26.24 14.25
CA TRP A 63 1.13 -27.05 13.07
C TRP A 63 1.30 -26.32 11.72
N ALA A 64 1.56 -25.01 11.72
CA ALA A 64 1.84 -24.20 10.52
C ALA A 64 3.05 -23.27 10.68
N ALA A 65 3.87 -23.44 11.73
CA ALA A 65 5.02 -22.57 12.00
C ALA A 65 6.00 -22.50 10.82
N ASP A 66 6.34 -23.67 10.26
CA ASP A 66 7.26 -23.79 9.12
C ASP A 66 6.55 -23.79 7.76
N CYS A 67 5.23 -23.97 7.75
CA CYS A 67 4.41 -24.04 6.54
C CYS A 67 3.17 -23.13 6.63
N PRO A 68 3.32 -21.79 6.48
CA PRO A 68 2.22 -20.84 6.56
C PRO A 68 1.04 -21.12 5.63
N GLU A 69 1.27 -21.74 4.47
CA GLU A 69 0.20 -22.15 3.54
C GLU A 69 -0.84 -23.08 4.19
N VAL A 70 -0.38 -23.96 5.11
CA VAL A 70 -1.25 -24.88 5.85
C VAL A 70 -2.23 -24.08 6.74
N PHE A 71 -1.77 -22.97 7.33
CA PHE A 71 -2.64 -22.08 8.10
C PHE A 71 -3.73 -21.45 7.24
N TRP A 72 -3.35 -20.91 6.09
CA TRP A 72 -4.31 -20.22 5.21
C TRP A 72 -5.31 -21.18 4.58
N ASN A 73 -4.87 -22.38 4.23
CA ASN A 73 -5.76 -23.45 3.78
C ASN A 73 -6.71 -23.88 4.90
N ALA A 74 -6.22 -24.09 6.12
CA ALA A 74 -7.06 -24.41 7.28
C ALA A 74 -8.07 -23.31 7.61
N ALA A 75 -7.70 -22.03 7.46
CA ALA A 75 -8.63 -20.91 7.66
C ALA A 75 -9.80 -20.99 6.67
N ASP A 76 -9.52 -21.22 5.40
CA ASP A 76 -10.56 -21.36 4.37
C ASP A 76 -11.43 -22.62 4.58
N GLN A 77 -10.83 -23.71 5.08
CA GLN A 77 -11.55 -24.96 5.35
C GLN A 77 -12.42 -24.93 6.61
N TYR A 78 -11.94 -24.33 7.70
CA TYR A 78 -12.50 -24.54 9.04
C TYR A 78 -13.13 -23.31 9.69
N GLU A 79 -12.94 -22.10 9.16
CA GLU A 79 -13.76 -20.97 9.63
C GLU A 79 -15.26 -21.23 9.40
N SER A 80 -16.08 -20.54 10.17
CA SER A 80 -17.54 -20.63 10.01
C SER A 80 -17.98 -20.11 8.64
N MET A 81 -19.13 -20.59 8.15
CA MET A 81 -19.73 -20.04 6.94
C MET A 81 -19.98 -18.54 7.11
N LYS A 82 -19.58 -17.73 6.12
CA LYS A 82 -19.56 -16.26 6.19
C LYS A 82 -18.63 -15.67 7.26
N GLY A 83 -17.81 -16.49 7.90
CA GLY A 83 -16.74 -16.07 8.79
C GLY A 83 -15.58 -15.46 8.00
N ARG A 84 -14.97 -14.40 8.55
CA ARG A 84 -13.75 -13.77 7.99
C ARG A 84 -12.59 -14.74 8.14
N THR A 85 -12.04 -15.21 7.03
CA THR A 85 -10.91 -16.14 7.01
C THR A 85 -9.59 -15.40 7.17
N SER A 86 -9.51 -14.19 6.62
CA SER A 86 -8.37 -13.29 6.78
C SER A 86 -8.77 -11.83 6.52
N THR A 87 -7.93 -10.92 7.00
CA THR A 87 -7.93 -9.50 6.64
C THR A 87 -6.71 -9.21 5.80
N HIS A 88 -6.90 -8.50 4.69
CA HIS A 88 -5.84 -8.09 3.77
C HIS A 88 -5.72 -6.57 3.78
N ILE A 89 -4.58 -6.06 4.21
CA ILE A 89 -4.20 -4.66 4.15
C ILE A 89 -3.20 -4.45 3.01
N THR A 90 -3.38 -3.37 2.24
CA THR A 90 -2.39 -2.90 1.26
C THR A 90 -2.01 -1.45 1.56
N VAL A 91 -0.72 -1.17 1.70
CA VAL A 91 -0.19 0.16 2.00
C VAL A 91 0.89 0.55 1.00
N ALA A 92 0.79 1.72 0.37
CA ALA A 92 1.90 2.27 -0.40
C ALA A 92 3.04 2.70 0.53
N LEU A 93 4.26 2.26 0.23
CA LEU A 93 5.47 2.63 0.95
C LEU A 93 6.17 3.78 0.22
N PRO A 94 6.94 4.63 0.92
CA PRO A 94 7.71 5.68 0.26
C PRO A 94 8.85 5.08 -0.57
N LYS A 95 8.96 5.48 -1.84
CA LYS A 95 10.02 5.05 -2.75
C LYS A 95 11.40 5.61 -2.37
N GLU A 96 11.43 6.68 -1.58
CA GLU A 96 12.66 7.31 -1.10
C GLU A 96 13.35 6.48 0.00
N LEU A 97 12.66 5.51 0.61
CA LEU A 97 13.27 4.57 1.55
C LEU A 97 13.90 3.41 0.80
N ASN A 98 15.06 2.94 1.24
CA ASN A 98 15.69 1.75 0.67
C ASN A 98 15.00 0.45 1.13
N TYR A 99 15.42 -0.67 0.54
CA TYR A 99 14.91 -2.02 0.84
C TYR A 99 14.81 -2.34 2.34
N MET A 100 15.90 -2.17 3.10
CA MET A 100 15.94 -2.50 4.53
C MET A 100 15.01 -1.60 5.34
N GLN A 101 14.99 -0.30 5.02
CA GLN A 101 14.11 0.66 5.68
C GLN A 101 12.63 0.36 5.39
N ARG A 102 12.29 -0.15 4.20
CA ARG A 102 10.92 -0.60 3.86
C ARG A 102 10.52 -1.84 4.67
N ILE A 103 11.45 -2.77 4.92
CA ILE A 103 11.22 -3.92 5.81
C ILE A 103 10.95 -3.44 7.24
N ASP A 104 11.81 -2.58 7.79
CA ASP A 104 11.66 -2.07 9.16
C ASP A 104 10.36 -1.29 9.37
N LEU A 105 10.03 -0.43 8.39
CA LEU A 105 8.76 0.30 8.39
C LEU A 105 7.57 -0.67 8.34
N SER A 106 7.63 -1.69 7.47
CA SER A 106 6.56 -2.68 7.35
C SER A 106 6.40 -3.48 8.64
N ASN A 107 7.49 -3.92 9.26
CA ASN A 107 7.46 -4.61 10.55
C ASN A 107 6.83 -3.75 11.65
N GLN A 108 7.15 -2.44 11.70
CA GLN A 108 6.52 -1.54 12.66
C GLN A 108 5.01 -1.41 12.39
N LEU A 109 4.57 -1.26 11.14
CA LEU A 109 3.14 -1.24 10.80
C LEU A 109 2.41 -2.54 11.18
N ILE A 110 3.01 -3.69 10.89
CA ILE A 110 2.44 -5.01 11.18
C ILE A 110 2.29 -5.21 12.69
N TYR A 111 3.29 -4.79 13.47
CA TYR A 111 3.22 -4.81 14.94
C TYR A 111 2.01 -4.04 15.44
N GLU A 112 1.82 -2.81 14.96
CA GLU A 112 0.69 -1.95 15.35
C GLU A 112 -0.68 -2.53 14.92
N PHE A 113 -0.78 -3.16 13.75
CA PHE A 113 -2.06 -3.67 13.26
C PHE A 113 -2.48 -4.98 13.90
N CYS A 114 -1.55 -5.92 14.05
CA CYS A 114 -1.87 -7.31 14.39
C CYS A 114 -0.81 -8.00 15.29
N GLY A 115 0.45 -7.56 15.24
CA GLY A 115 1.53 -8.18 16.00
C GLY A 115 1.39 -8.03 17.51
N GLN A 116 0.95 -6.87 18.00
CA GLN A 116 0.67 -6.64 19.43
C GLN A 116 -0.39 -7.60 20.01
N TYR A 117 -1.22 -8.19 19.14
CA TYR A 117 -2.26 -9.14 19.50
C TYR A 117 -1.87 -10.60 19.24
N GLN A 118 -0.63 -10.86 18.84
CA GLN A 118 -0.15 -12.19 18.41
C GLN A 118 -1.11 -12.86 17.42
N MET A 119 -1.61 -12.10 16.45
CA MET A 119 -2.40 -12.64 15.35
C MET A 119 -1.47 -13.29 14.31
N PRO A 120 -1.76 -14.51 13.81
CA PRO A 120 -1.03 -15.10 12.69
C PRO A 120 -1.10 -14.21 11.45
N TYR A 121 0.04 -13.99 10.81
CA TYR A 121 0.11 -13.18 9.59
C TYR A 121 1.18 -13.64 8.62
N SER A 122 0.99 -13.25 7.36
CA SER A 122 1.96 -13.33 6.27
C SER A 122 1.96 -12.00 5.55
N PHE A 123 3.14 -11.51 5.18
CA PHE A 123 3.25 -10.27 4.41
C PHE A 123 4.26 -10.38 3.29
N ALA A 124 4.10 -9.48 2.32
CA ALA A 124 5.01 -9.32 1.22
C ALA A 124 5.21 -7.82 0.93
N ILE A 125 6.43 -7.46 0.53
CA ILE A 125 6.74 -6.14 -0.04
C ILE A 125 6.93 -6.37 -1.53
N HIS A 126 6.10 -5.70 -2.33
CA HIS A 126 6.18 -5.71 -3.79
C HIS A 126 6.67 -4.34 -4.27
N ASN A 127 7.41 -4.34 -5.37
CA ASN A 127 7.79 -3.10 -6.04
C ASN A 127 7.61 -3.27 -7.55
N HIS A 128 7.04 -2.26 -8.19
CA HIS A 128 6.97 -2.20 -9.64
C HIS A 128 7.04 -0.76 -10.11
N VAL A 129 7.44 -0.59 -11.36
CA VAL A 129 7.39 0.72 -12.01
C VAL A 129 5.92 1.09 -12.26
N SER A 130 5.59 2.35 -12.02
CA SER A 130 4.28 2.94 -12.28
C SER A 130 3.85 2.72 -13.73
N THR A 131 2.69 2.11 -13.93
CA THR A 131 2.10 1.90 -15.27
C THR A 131 1.57 3.19 -15.91
N LEU A 132 1.48 4.29 -15.14
CA LEU A 132 0.95 5.58 -15.60
C LEU A 132 1.99 6.40 -16.37
N ASP A 133 3.21 6.43 -15.85
CA ASP A 133 4.30 7.28 -16.34
C ASP A 133 5.58 6.50 -16.65
N GLY A 134 5.71 5.24 -16.20
CA GLY A 134 6.90 4.43 -16.42
C GLY A 134 8.15 4.97 -15.71
N ARG A 135 8.00 5.94 -14.80
CA ARG A 135 9.11 6.73 -14.25
C ARG A 135 9.45 6.38 -12.81
N TYR A 136 8.43 6.10 -12.00
CA TYR A 136 8.61 5.97 -10.56
C TYR A 136 8.22 4.59 -10.07
N GLU A 137 9.04 4.06 -9.17
CA GLU A 137 8.75 2.86 -8.39
C GLU A 137 7.54 3.06 -7.48
N GLN A 138 6.83 1.96 -7.21
CA GLN A 138 5.63 1.89 -6.37
C GLN A 138 5.78 0.76 -5.35
N PRO A 139 6.70 0.87 -4.39
CA PRO A 139 6.81 -0.13 -3.34
C PRO A 139 5.52 -0.13 -2.51
N HIS A 140 5.01 -1.31 -2.20
CA HIS A 140 3.81 -1.47 -1.39
C HIS A 140 3.86 -2.74 -0.55
N LEU A 141 3.31 -2.61 0.66
CA LEU A 141 3.12 -3.71 1.60
C LEU A 141 1.77 -4.38 1.32
N HIS A 142 1.79 -5.70 1.18
CA HIS A 142 0.62 -6.54 1.36
C HIS A 142 0.73 -7.29 2.69
N LEU A 143 -0.23 -7.10 3.58
CA LEU A 143 -0.34 -7.82 4.84
C LEU A 143 -1.62 -8.65 4.87
N LEU A 144 -1.50 -9.96 5.02
CA LEU A 144 -2.58 -10.91 5.24
C LEU A 144 -2.51 -11.39 6.69
N TYR A 145 -3.53 -11.14 7.51
CA TYR A 145 -3.57 -11.59 8.90
C TYR A 145 -4.89 -12.26 9.27
N SER A 146 -4.86 -13.17 10.22
CA SER A 146 -6.06 -13.73 10.85
C SER A 146 -6.48 -12.87 12.03
N GLU A 147 -7.77 -12.62 12.20
CA GLU A 147 -8.26 -11.94 13.41
C GLU A 147 -8.26 -12.88 14.64
N ARG A 148 -7.85 -14.14 14.50
CA ARG A 148 -7.63 -15.04 15.64
C ARG A 148 -6.25 -14.81 16.22
N SER A 149 -6.12 -15.03 17.52
CA SER A 149 -4.88 -14.78 18.26
C SER A 149 -4.35 -16.07 18.88
N ILE A 150 -3.02 -16.23 18.89
CA ILE A 150 -2.32 -17.29 19.62
C ILE A 150 -1.92 -16.85 21.05
N TYR A 151 -2.33 -15.66 21.48
CA TYR A 151 -1.92 -15.05 22.76
C TYR A 151 -2.29 -15.88 24.00
N ASP A 152 -3.30 -16.76 23.90
CA ASP A 152 -3.67 -17.64 25.01
C ASP A 152 -2.69 -18.81 25.24
N GLY A 153 -1.76 -19.05 24.31
CA GLY A 153 -0.76 -20.11 24.41
C GLY A 153 -1.34 -21.53 24.35
N ILE A 154 -2.61 -21.70 23.97
CA ILE A 154 -3.28 -23.00 23.94
C ILE A 154 -3.07 -23.65 22.57
N GLU A 155 -2.41 -24.80 22.58
CA GLU A 155 -2.27 -25.66 21.40
C GLU A 155 -3.62 -26.23 20.96
N ARG A 156 -3.89 -26.18 19.66
CA ARG A 156 -5.14 -26.64 19.06
C ARG A 156 -4.85 -27.33 17.74
N THR A 157 -5.64 -28.34 17.39
CA THR A 157 -5.66 -28.85 16.01
C THR A 157 -6.17 -27.75 15.06
N PRO A 158 -5.88 -27.85 13.75
CA PRO A 158 -6.40 -26.90 12.76
C PRO A 158 -7.93 -26.72 12.86
N GLU A 159 -8.68 -27.81 12.99
CA GLU A 159 -10.14 -27.80 13.10
C GLU A 159 -10.59 -27.03 14.35
N LEU A 160 -10.02 -27.37 15.51
CA LEU A 160 -10.39 -26.76 16.78
C LEU A 160 -10.02 -25.27 16.78
N TYR A 161 -8.86 -24.89 16.23
CA TYR A 161 -8.39 -23.50 16.18
C TYR A 161 -9.43 -22.55 15.60
N PHE A 162 -10.10 -22.94 14.52
CA PHE A 162 -11.10 -22.12 13.83
C PHE A 162 -12.54 -22.34 14.33
N GLN A 163 -12.78 -23.20 15.33
CA GLN A 163 -14.09 -23.28 15.97
C GLN A 163 -14.43 -22.02 16.78
N ARG A 164 -15.67 -21.96 17.27
CA ARG A 164 -16.10 -20.88 18.17
C ARG A 164 -15.27 -20.94 19.46
N HIS A 165 -14.78 -19.78 19.90
CA HIS A 165 -14.11 -19.65 21.19
C HIS A 165 -15.07 -19.97 22.35
N CYS A 166 -14.58 -20.70 23.35
CA CYS A 166 -15.33 -21.09 24.54
C CYS A 166 -14.75 -20.39 25.79
N PRO A 167 -15.32 -19.26 26.26
CA PRO A 167 -14.73 -18.48 27.35
C PRO A 167 -14.59 -19.21 28.69
N LYS A 168 -15.49 -20.16 28.98
CA LYS A 168 -15.47 -20.92 30.23
C LYS A 168 -14.45 -22.06 30.24
N ASN A 169 -14.12 -22.60 29.06
CA ASN A 169 -13.20 -23.72 28.88
C ASN A 169 -12.42 -23.50 27.55
N PRO A 170 -11.45 -22.57 27.51
CA PRO A 170 -10.78 -22.15 26.27
C PRO A 170 -10.07 -23.27 25.50
N GLU A 171 -9.66 -24.33 26.18
CA GLU A 171 -9.05 -25.55 25.64
C GLU A 171 -10.05 -26.44 24.87
N ARG A 172 -11.36 -26.26 25.10
CA ARG A 172 -12.44 -26.97 24.40
C ARG A 172 -13.05 -26.16 23.26
N GLY A 173 -12.51 -24.99 22.96
CA GLY A 173 -12.99 -24.11 21.90
C GLY A 173 -11.85 -23.58 21.02
N GLY A 174 -12.22 -22.84 19.98
CA GLY A 174 -11.25 -22.23 19.08
C GLY A 174 -10.57 -20.99 19.64
N ALA A 175 -9.53 -20.55 18.93
CA ALA A 175 -8.77 -19.36 19.28
C ALA A 175 -9.68 -18.11 19.28
N LYS A 176 -9.48 -17.23 20.26
CA LYS A 176 -10.31 -16.02 20.40
C LYS A 176 -10.11 -15.12 19.18
N LYS A 177 -11.23 -14.66 18.60
CA LYS A 177 -11.24 -13.69 17.51
C LYS A 177 -11.25 -12.27 18.09
N LEU A 178 -10.25 -11.48 17.75
CA LEU A 178 -10.04 -10.10 18.16
C LEU A 178 -10.39 -9.17 16.98
N THR A 179 -11.68 -9.13 16.63
CA THR A 179 -12.19 -8.23 15.58
C THR A 179 -12.09 -6.78 16.03
N ALA A 180 -12.28 -5.84 15.09
CA ALA A 180 -12.33 -4.40 15.35
C ALA A 180 -13.23 -4.03 16.55
N ASP A 181 -14.40 -4.67 16.69
CA ASP A 181 -15.31 -4.43 17.81
C ASP A 181 -14.72 -4.92 19.14
N VAL A 182 -14.08 -6.10 19.14
CA VAL A 182 -13.48 -6.70 20.35
C VAL A 182 -12.31 -5.87 20.87
N ILE A 183 -11.54 -5.24 19.97
CA ILE A 183 -10.43 -4.35 20.33
C ILE A 183 -10.85 -2.88 20.50
N GLY A 184 -12.16 -2.57 20.47
CA GLY A 184 -12.69 -1.23 20.74
C GLY A 184 -12.57 -0.22 19.60
N LEU A 185 -12.17 -0.65 18.40
CA LEU A 185 -12.09 0.23 17.22
C LEU A 185 -13.42 0.33 16.47
N GLY A 186 -14.18 -0.76 16.41
CA GLY A 186 -15.42 -0.86 15.65
C GLY A 186 -15.35 -0.23 14.25
N ARG A 187 -16.31 0.64 13.92
CA ARG A 187 -16.34 1.36 12.62
C ARG A 187 -15.16 2.31 12.38
N HIS A 188 -14.40 2.65 13.42
CA HIS A 188 -13.28 3.60 13.35
C HIS A 188 -11.95 2.91 13.01
N GLN A 189 -11.91 1.58 12.85
CA GLN A 189 -10.70 0.81 12.56
C GLN A 189 -9.89 1.38 11.39
N ILE A 190 -10.53 1.66 10.26
CA ILE A 190 -9.84 2.15 9.06
C ILE A 190 -9.17 3.50 9.32
N ASN A 191 -9.88 4.45 9.95
CA ASN A 191 -9.32 5.76 10.25
C ASN A 191 -8.19 5.67 11.28
N HIS A 192 -8.33 4.79 12.26
CA HIS A 192 -7.29 4.53 13.25
C HIS A 192 -6.02 3.96 12.61
N TYR A 193 -6.13 2.90 11.78
CA TYR A 193 -4.99 2.32 11.07
C TYR A 193 -4.35 3.29 10.08
N ARG A 194 -5.15 4.11 9.40
CA ARG A 194 -4.61 5.19 8.57
C ARG A 194 -3.81 6.18 9.41
N LYS A 195 -4.32 6.62 10.57
CA LYS A 195 -3.56 7.54 11.43
C LYS A 195 -2.24 6.93 11.93
N ILE A 196 -2.25 5.66 12.32
CA ILE A 196 -1.02 4.91 12.66
C ILE A 196 -0.06 4.90 11.47
N THR A 197 -0.55 4.57 10.28
CA THR A 197 0.26 4.50 9.07
C THR A 197 0.93 5.83 8.75
N GLU A 198 0.18 6.94 8.80
CA GLU A 198 0.74 8.29 8.63
C GLU A 198 1.87 8.57 9.64
N ASN A 199 1.63 8.30 10.93
CA ASN A 199 2.60 8.55 11.98
C ASN A 199 3.88 7.74 11.78
N VAL A 200 3.76 6.44 11.47
CA VAL A 200 4.91 5.56 11.26
C VAL A 200 5.66 5.94 9.99
N ILE A 201 4.98 6.16 8.86
CA ILE A 201 5.63 6.61 7.63
C ILE A 201 6.39 7.92 7.86
N ASN A 202 5.75 8.92 8.47
CA ASN A 202 6.39 10.22 8.71
C ASN A 202 7.56 10.13 9.67
N LYS A 203 7.54 9.23 10.66
CA LYS A 203 8.70 8.94 11.52
C LYS A 203 9.89 8.46 10.68
N PHE A 204 9.69 7.45 9.83
CA PHE A 204 10.75 6.91 8.98
C PHE A 204 11.24 7.92 7.94
N LEU A 205 10.33 8.68 7.33
CA LEU A 205 10.71 9.74 6.39
C LEU A 205 11.58 10.78 7.07
N LYS A 206 11.20 11.25 8.27
CA LYS A 206 12.01 12.22 9.02
C LYS A 206 13.42 11.71 9.34
N GLU A 207 13.57 10.42 9.60
CA GLU A 207 14.85 9.81 9.95
C GLU A 207 15.74 9.54 8.74
N TYR A 208 15.16 9.00 7.66
CA TYR A 208 15.93 8.44 6.54
C TYR A 208 15.82 9.22 5.23
N ALA A 209 14.72 9.94 5.01
CA ALA A 209 14.46 10.65 3.76
C ALA A 209 13.60 11.91 3.99
N PRO A 210 14.08 12.90 4.78
CA PRO A 210 13.26 14.03 5.24
C PRO A 210 12.91 15.01 4.12
N ILE A 211 13.62 14.95 3.00
CA ILE A 211 13.48 15.80 1.83
C ILE A 211 13.34 14.92 0.59
N LYS A 212 12.53 15.34 -0.38
CA LYS A 212 12.42 14.71 -1.69
C LYS A 212 12.52 15.74 -2.81
N GLU A 213 13.02 15.30 -3.97
CA GLU A 213 12.94 16.07 -5.21
C GLU A 213 11.52 15.95 -5.79
N VAL A 214 10.95 17.07 -6.19
CA VAL A 214 9.72 17.15 -6.98
C VAL A 214 9.97 17.93 -8.26
N GLU A 215 9.23 17.58 -9.30
CA GLU A 215 9.22 18.31 -10.57
C GLU A 215 7.80 18.79 -10.84
N ILE A 216 7.66 20.10 -11.03
CA ILE A 216 6.38 20.75 -11.32
C ILE A 216 6.60 21.66 -12.53
N TYR A 217 5.83 21.49 -13.60
CA TYR A 217 5.91 22.31 -14.82
C TYR A 217 7.35 22.46 -15.36
N GLY A 218 8.16 21.41 -15.24
CA GLY A 218 9.56 21.37 -15.71
C GLY A 218 10.57 22.09 -14.80
N ILE A 219 10.19 22.44 -13.57
CA ILE A 219 11.09 22.98 -12.54
C ILE A 219 11.27 21.93 -11.45
N LYS A 220 12.53 21.58 -11.19
CA LYS A 220 12.93 20.64 -10.14
C LYS A 220 13.37 21.37 -8.89
N PHE A 221 12.88 20.93 -7.74
CA PHE A 221 13.25 21.49 -6.45
C PHE A 221 12.97 20.51 -5.32
N HIS A 222 13.42 20.87 -4.11
CA HIS A 222 13.36 20.02 -2.94
C HIS A 222 12.29 20.48 -1.97
N VAL A 223 11.50 19.54 -1.44
CA VAL A 223 10.42 19.78 -0.48
C VAL A 223 10.49 18.81 0.68
N GLU A 224 9.85 19.18 1.80
CA GLU A 224 9.68 18.28 2.95
C GLU A 224 8.95 16.99 2.53
N ASN A 225 9.49 15.84 2.92
CA ASN A 225 8.88 14.56 2.63
C ASN A 225 7.96 14.12 3.79
N LYS A 226 6.67 14.35 3.61
CA LYS A 226 5.62 13.92 4.53
C LYS A 226 4.41 13.38 3.80
N VAL A 227 3.67 12.53 4.48
CA VAL A 227 2.38 12.00 4.04
C VAL A 227 1.26 12.44 5.00
N SER A 228 0.03 12.34 4.51
CA SER A 228 -1.17 12.60 5.30
C SER A 228 -2.20 11.49 5.06
N CYS A 229 -2.92 11.10 6.12
CA CYS A 229 -4.01 10.13 6.10
C CYS A 229 -5.37 10.75 5.75
N LEU A 230 -5.46 12.08 5.75
CA LEU A 230 -6.69 12.81 5.43
C LEU A 230 -7.13 12.55 3.99
N SER A 231 -8.44 12.62 3.74
CA SER A 231 -8.94 12.76 2.39
C SER A 231 -8.52 14.12 1.81
N ASN A 232 -8.59 14.30 0.49
CA ASN A 232 -8.34 15.61 -0.10
C ASN A 232 -9.35 16.64 0.44
N GLU A 233 -10.61 16.26 0.63
CA GLU A 233 -11.66 17.10 1.22
C GLU A 233 -11.29 17.56 2.64
N ASP A 234 -10.96 16.62 3.54
CA ASP A 234 -10.60 16.97 4.93
C ASP A 234 -9.32 17.79 5.00
N TYR A 235 -8.36 17.53 4.11
CA TYR A 235 -7.12 18.29 4.04
C TYR A 235 -7.34 19.71 3.52
N ASN A 236 -8.21 19.87 2.52
CA ASN A 236 -8.64 21.17 2.02
C ASN A 236 -9.33 21.97 3.12
N GLN A 237 -10.27 21.36 3.85
CA GLN A 237 -10.94 22.01 4.97
C GLN A 237 -9.96 22.45 6.05
N LYS A 238 -8.95 21.63 6.35
CA LYS A 238 -7.98 21.90 7.40
C LYS A 238 -6.92 22.94 7.02
N ASN A 239 -6.43 22.91 5.77
CA ASN A 239 -5.26 23.69 5.35
C ASN A 239 -5.60 24.81 4.36
N GLY A 240 -6.87 24.96 3.95
CA GLY A 240 -7.30 25.98 2.99
C GLY A 240 -6.82 25.72 1.56
N THR A 241 -6.51 24.46 1.22
CA THR A 241 -6.09 24.06 -0.13
C THR A 241 -7.27 23.67 -1.02
N ASN A 242 -7.02 23.47 -2.32
CA ASN A 242 -8.00 23.03 -3.30
C ASN A 242 -7.56 21.75 -4.07
N LEU A 243 -7.17 20.71 -3.33
CA LEU A 243 -6.77 19.42 -3.89
C LEU A 243 -7.97 18.70 -4.51
N LYS A 244 -7.74 18.05 -5.66
CA LYS A 244 -8.75 17.29 -6.41
C LYS A 244 -8.46 15.79 -6.39
N ASP A 245 -9.52 15.00 -6.31
CA ASP A 245 -9.40 13.54 -6.43
C ASP A 245 -9.06 13.11 -7.86
N VAL A 246 -8.25 12.05 -7.97
CA VAL A 246 -7.90 11.45 -9.25
C VAL A 246 -8.97 10.42 -9.66
N PRO A 247 -9.42 10.41 -10.93
CA PRO A 247 -10.36 9.40 -11.40
C PRO A 247 -9.70 8.02 -11.41
N GLN A 248 -10.47 6.99 -11.07
CA GLN A 248 -10.02 5.61 -11.13
C GLN A 248 -10.38 4.98 -12.48
N ILE A 249 -9.44 4.24 -13.06
CA ILE A 249 -9.71 3.42 -14.25
C ILE A 249 -10.50 2.18 -13.79
N PRO A 250 -11.69 1.92 -14.35
CA PRO A 250 -12.46 0.73 -14.01
C PRO A 250 -11.66 -0.55 -14.27
N ARG A 251 -11.68 -1.50 -13.33
CA ARG A 251 -10.87 -2.74 -13.41
C ARG A 251 -11.11 -3.53 -14.69
N HIS A 252 -12.34 -3.55 -15.20
CA HIS A 252 -12.69 -4.27 -16.43
C HIS A 252 -12.10 -3.66 -17.70
N TYR A 253 -11.54 -2.44 -17.63
CA TYR A 253 -10.86 -1.80 -18.76
C TYR A 253 -9.35 -2.06 -18.80
N LEU A 254 -8.70 -2.33 -17.66
CA LEU A 254 -7.23 -2.34 -17.52
C LEU A 254 -6.49 -3.27 -18.50
N HIS A 255 -7.15 -4.32 -19.02
CA HIS A 255 -6.57 -5.31 -19.94
C HIS A 255 -7.35 -5.46 -21.24
N SER A 256 -8.28 -4.55 -21.53
CA SER A 256 -9.05 -4.60 -22.78
C SER A 256 -8.13 -4.38 -23.99
N LYS A 257 -8.35 -5.11 -25.08
CA LYS A 257 -7.65 -4.86 -26.36
C LYS A 257 -8.44 -3.98 -27.32
N ASP A 258 -9.64 -3.56 -26.93
CA ASP A 258 -10.51 -2.70 -27.74
C ASP A 258 -9.88 -1.30 -27.90
N PRO A 259 -9.64 -0.81 -29.13
CA PRO A 259 -9.08 0.50 -29.39
C PRO A 259 -9.85 1.66 -28.72
N ASN A 260 -11.18 1.61 -28.71
CA ASN A 260 -12.01 2.66 -28.09
C ASN A 260 -11.84 2.68 -26.56
N ILE A 261 -11.63 1.51 -25.95
CA ILE A 261 -11.37 1.41 -24.52
C ILE A 261 -9.94 1.90 -24.22
N GLN A 262 -8.98 1.57 -25.07
CA GLN A 262 -7.61 2.05 -24.94
C GLN A 262 -7.50 3.58 -25.02
N GLU A 263 -8.23 4.20 -25.95
CA GLU A 263 -8.31 5.66 -26.06
C GLU A 263 -8.89 6.28 -24.79
N LYS A 264 -9.99 5.73 -24.26
CA LYS A 264 -10.56 6.16 -22.97
C LYS A 264 -9.57 6.03 -21.81
N ILE A 265 -8.83 4.92 -21.74
CA ILE A 265 -7.78 4.73 -20.73
C ILE A 265 -6.71 5.81 -20.87
N GLN A 266 -6.29 6.13 -22.09
CA GLN A 266 -5.28 7.15 -22.34
C GLN A 266 -5.78 8.55 -21.92
N MET A 267 -7.03 8.90 -22.21
CA MET A 267 -7.64 10.15 -21.73
C MET A 267 -7.65 10.21 -20.20
N VAL A 268 -8.11 9.15 -19.54
CA VAL A 268 -8.12 9.11 -18.05
C VAL A 268 -6.70 9.22 -17.50
N ARG A 269 -5.71 8.55 -18.09
CA ARG A 269 -4.29 8.66 -17.69
C ARG A 269 -3.80 10.10 -17.82
N GLN A 270 -4.16 10.81 -18.88
CA GLN A 270 -3.79 12.20 -19.09
C GLN A 270 -4.42 13.10 -18.01
N THR A 271 -5.72 12.95 -17.76
CA THR A 271 -6.42 13.68 -16.68
C THR A 271 -5.80 13.40 -15.31
N VAL A 272 -5.42 12.15 -15.02
CA VAL A 272 -4.74 11.82 -13.75
C VAL A 272 -3.40 12.55 -13.63
N LYS A 273 -2.62 12.66 -14.72
CA LYS A 273 -1.34 13.39 -14.72
C LYS A 273 -1.55 14.88 -14.43
N GLU A 274 -2.49 15.50 -15.12
CA GLU A 274 -2.84 16.92 -14.95
C GLU A 274 -3.30 17.23 -13.52
N ILE A 275 -4.20 16.40 -12.96
CA ILE A 275 -4.66 16.57 -11.58
C ILE A 275 -3.52 16.38 -10.58
N ARG A 276 -2.64 15.38 -10.79
CA ARG A 276 -1.49 15.14 -9.90
C ARG A 276 -0.50 16.30 -9.92
N GLU A 277 -0.18 16.84 -11.09
CA GLU A 277 0.72 17.99 -11.23
C GLU A 277 0.10 19.25 -10.60
N ALA A 278 -1.18 19.52 -10.86
CA ALA A 278 -1.89 20.65 -10.26
C ALA A 278 -1.98 20.55 -8.72
N ASN A 279 -2.27 19.36 -8.18
CA ASN A 279 -2.27 19.13 -6.74
C ASN A 279 -0.87 19.29 -6.13
N LEU A 280 0.18 18.86 -6.85
CA LEU A 280 1.56 19.02 -6.39
C LEU A 280 1.95 20.50 -6.35
N TYR A 281 1.53 21.29 -7.35
CA TYR A 281 1.69 22.75 -7.36
C TYR A 281 0.93 23.41 -6.21
N GLU A 282 -0.33 23.05 -5.98
CA GLU A 282 -1.14 23.56 -4.87
C GLU A 282 -0.45 23.33 -3.51
N LEU A 283 0.18 22.16 -3.31
CA LEU A 283 0.88 21.82 -2.07
C LEU A 283 2.20 22.57 -1.88
N HIS A 284 2.88 22.96 -2.96
CA HIS A 284 4.24 23.49 -2.95
C HIS A 284 4.37 24.80 -3.72
N GLN A 285 3.29 25.60 -3.71
CA GLN A 285 3.19 26.81 -4.51
C GLN A 285 4.30 27.80 -4.13
N ALA A 286 4.55 28.00 -2.83
CA ALA A 286 5.53 28.96 -2.34
C ALA A 286 6.96 28.57 -2.77
N GLU A 287 7.33 27.31 -2.58
CA GLU A 287 8.63 26.76 -2.97
C GLU A 287 8.82 26.81 -4.48
N TYR A 288 7.79 26.49 -5.26
CA TYR A 288 7.84 26.60 -6.72
C TYR A 288 8.07 28.04 -7.18
N GLN A 289 7.33 29.02 -6.63
CA GLN A 289 7.46 30.43 -7.02
C GLN A 289 8.86 30.98 -6.67
N LEU A 290 9.40 30.57 -5.52
CA LEU A 290 10.77 30.90 -5.14
C LEU A 290 11.78 30.36 -6.16
N GLU A 291 11.66 29.11 -6.56
CA GLU A 291 12.59 28.49 -7.52
C GLU A 291 12.44 29.05 -8.94
N LEU A 292 11.21 29.35 -9.36
CA LEU A 292 10.94 30.06 -10.62
C LEU A 292 11.62 31.43 -10.64
N SER A 293 11.51 32.19 -9.55
CA SER A 293 12.15 33.51 -9.43
C SER A 293 13.68 33.43 -9.52
N ARG A 294 14.30 32.46 -8.85
CA ARG A 294 15.74 32.19 -8.92
C ARG A 294 16.16 31.85 -10.35
N LYS A 295 15.42 30.96 -11.01
CA LYS A 295 15.71 30.56 -12.40
C LYS A 295 15.64 31.76 -13.36
N ASN A 296 14.65 32.62 -13.20
CA ASN A 296 14.50 33.83 -14.02
C ASN A 296 15.63 34.83 -13.77
N GLN A 297 16.06 35.02 -12.51
CA GLN A 297 17.21 35.86 -12.16
C GLN A 297 18.50 35.35 -12.80
N TYR A 298 18.78 34.05 -12.70
CA TYR A 298 19.95 33.44 -13.35
C TYR A 298 19.92 33.60 -14.88
N GLN A 299 18.74 33.49 -15.50
CA GLN A 299 18.62 33.71 -16.96
C GLN A 299 18.86 35.17 -17.33
N TYR A 300 18.37 36.11 -16.52
CA TYR A 300 18.59 37.54 -16.72
C TYR A 300 20.08 37.91 -16.59
N GLU A 301 20.73 37.48 -15.51
CA GLU A 301 22.17 37.71 -15.27
C GLU A 301 23.04 37.11 -16.39
N ASN A 302 22.74 35.90 -16.85
CA ASN A 302 23.48 35.28 -17.96
C ASN A 302 23.26 36.02 -19.30
N ASN A 303 22.05 36.51 -19.57
CA ASN A 303 21.79 37.30 -20.76
C ASN A 303 22.51 38.66 -20.71
N ASP A 304 22.59 39.30 -19.55
CA ASP A 304 23.35 40.54 -19.36
C ASP A 304 24.87 40.33 -19.51
N ILE A 305 25.40 39.19 -19.09
CA ILE A 305 26.82 38.82 -19.28
C ILE A 305 27.13 38.60 -20.78
N VAL A 306 26.22 37.96 -21.53
CA VAL A 306 26.37 37.73 -22.97
C VAL A 306 26.21 39.03 -23.79
N GLN A 307 25.43 39.99 -23.29
CA GLN A 307 25.22 41.28 -23.96
C GLN A 307 26.27 42.35 -23.61
N LYS A 308 27.14 42.15 -22.61
CA LYS A 308 28.29 43.02 -22.39
C LYS A 308 29.31 42.82 -23.53
N PRO A 309 29.67 43.86 -24.30
CA PRO A 309 30.71 43.73 -25.31
C PRO A 309 32.01 43.32 -24.62
N LYS A 310 32.75 42.35 -25.21
CA LYS A 310 34.16 42.14 -24.85
C LYS A 310 34.84 43.50 -25.00
N SER A 311 35.31 44.07 -23.90
CA SER A 311 36.20 45.22 -23.98
C SER A 311 37.39 44.77 -24.82
N ASN A 312 37.51 45.36 -26.01
CA ASN A 312 38.75 45.33 -26.76
C ASN A 312 39.75 46.11 -25.90
N ASP A 313 40.51 45.41 -25.08
CA ASP A 313 41.77 45.92 -24.55
C ASP A 313 42.76 45.96 -25.72
N PHE A 314 42.73 47.08 -26.43
CA PHE A 314 43.87 47.62 -27.16
C PHE A 314 44.07 49.04 -26.64
N ASP A 315 45.10 49.23 -25.81
CA ASP A 315 46.23 50.10 -26.09
C ASP A 315 46.96 50.46 -24.78
N PHE A 316 48.20 50.00 -24.63
CA PHE A 316 49.40 50.84 -24.55
C PHE A 316 50.67 50.02 -24.79
#